data_AF-A0A845U3C5-F1
#
_entry.id   AF-A0A845U3C5-F1
#
_cell.length_a   1.000
_cell.length_b   1.000
_cell.length_c   1.000
_cell.angle_alpha   90.00
_cell.angle_beta   90.00
_cell.angle_gamma   90.00
#
_symmetry.space_group_name_H-M   'P 1'
#
loop_
_entity.id
_entity.type
_entity.pdbx_description
1 polymer ?
#
loop_
_entity_poly.entity_id
_entity_poly.type
_entity_poly.pdbx_seq_one_letter_code
_entity_poly.pdbx_strand_id
1 'polypeptide(L)'
;MLPIRVVAIPTEVAEAVRATMRAPVYEHPAHAEVGSDAAPCRHCLRLITPGERRILFTYDRFAQVESLPLPGPIFVHGQACPRYPDGAGFPEELRASPRTLEAYARGRQLLAKKYVEDGKMEEAIEQLFAHHPAADYIHVNSTTAGCFTFRVERQAARRNIGEATVPTASPR
;
A
#
# COMPACT_ATOMS: atom_id res chain seq x y z
N MET A 1 5.36 19.88 3.76
CA MET A 1 5.29 18.47 3.33
C MET A 1 4.27 18.33 2.23
N LEU A 2 4.59 17.63 1.14
CA LEU A 2 3.59 17.28 0.12
C LEU A 2 2.57 16.33 0.75
N PRO A 3 1.26 16.57 0.59
CA PRO A 3 0.26 15.66 1.13
C PRO A 3 0.33 14.34 0.33
N ILE A 4 0.58 13.24 1.03
CA ILE A 4 0.68 11.90 0.45
C ILE A 4 -0.48 11.03 0.90
N ARG A 5 -0.86 10.09 0.04
CA ARG A 5 -1.83 9.05 0.34
C ARG A 5 -1.11 7.70 0.36
N VAL A 6 -1.14 7.02 1.50
CA VAL A 6 -0.67 5.64 1.62
C VAL A 6 -1.81 4.69 1.31
N VAL A 7 -1.58 3.79 0.35
CA VAL A 7 -2.55 2.82 -0.13
C VAL A 7 -2.11 1.42 0.26
N ALA A 8 -2.71 0.92 1.35
CA ALA A 8 -2.66 -0.50 1.73
C ALA A 8 -3.57 -1.34 0.82
N ILE A 9 -3.41 -2.67 0.83
CA ILE A 9 -4.27 -3.56 0.04
C ILE A 9 -5.75 -3.40 0.43
N PRO A 10 -6.70 -3.67 -0.47
CA PRO A 10 -8.12 -3.57 -0.17
C PRO A 10 -8.55 -4.56 0.93
N THR A 11 -9.56 -4.18 1.72
CA THR A 11 -10.09 -5.04 2.79
C THR A 11 -10.67 -6.33 2.24
N GLU A 12 -11.34 -6.22 1.09
CA GLU A 12 -11.99 -7.32 0.38
C GLU A 12 -10.96 -8.39 -0.02
N VAL A 13 -9.74 -7.98 -0.39
CA VAL A 13 -8.65 -8.91 -0.71
C VAL A 13 -8.20 -9.65 0.55
N ALA A 14 -7.96 -8.95 1.66
CA ALA A 14 -7.51 -9.56 2.90
C ALA A 14 -8.58 -10.50 3.50
N GLU A 15 -9.85 -10.12 3.44
CA GLU A 15 -10.98 -10.93 3.90
C GLU A 15 -11.18 -12.17 3.02
N ALA A 16 -11.13 -12.02 1.69
CA ALA A 16 -11.24 -13.15 0.77
C ALA A 16 -10.15 -14.19 1.01
N VAL A 17 -8.89 -13.75 1.22
CA VAL A 17 -7.78 -14.66 1.53
C VAL A 17 -8.00 -15.37 2.87
N ARG A 18 -8.44 -14.66 3.91
CA ARG A 18 -8.72 -15.27 5.22
C ARG A 18 -9.84 -16.31 5.14
N ALA A 19 -10.88 -16.02 4.35
CA ALA A 19 -12.04 -16.89 4.21
C ALA A 19 -11.75 -18.13 3.34
N THR A 20 -10.98 -17.97 2.27
CA THR A 20 -10.81 -19.02 1.24
C THR A 20 -9.47 -19.73 1.29
N MET A 21 -8.47 -19.16 1.97
CA MET A 21 -7.08 -19.61 1.93
C MET A 21 -6.55 -19.72 0.49
N ARG A 22 -6.98 -18.83 -0.40
CA ARG A 22 -6.52 -18.72 -1.80
C ARG A 22 -6.27 -17.26 -2.17
N ALA A 23 -5.30 -17.03 -3.06
CA ALA A 23 -5.08 -15.73 -3.67
C ALA A 23 -6.28 -15.35 -4.56
N PRO A 24 -6.93 -14.18 -4.41
CA PRO A 24 -8.23 -13.90 -5.04
C PRO A 24 -8.22 -13.88 -6.57
N VAL A 25 -7.08 -13.53 -7.21
CA VAL A 25 -6.98 -13.42 -8.68
C VAL A 25 -6.36 -14.66 -9.30
N TYR A 26 -5.34 -15.23 -8.67
CA TYR A 26 -4.55 -16.33 -9.24
C TYR A 26 -4.93 -17.71 -8.70
N GLU A 27 -5.80 -17.73 -7.69
CA GLU A 27 -6.25 -18.93 -6.97
C GLU A 27 -5.13 -19.80 -6.38
N HIS A 28 -3.90 -19.29 -6.34
CA HIS A 28 -2.79 -19.96 -5.69
C HIS A 28 -3.13 -20.23 -4.21
N PRO A 29 -2.82 -21.41 -3.66
CA PRO A 29 -3.02 -21.68 -2.24
C PRO A 29 -2.30 -20.64 -1.38
N ALA A 30 -2.99 -20.11 -0.38
CA ALA A 30 -2.38 -19.32 0.67
C ALA A 30 -1.83 -20.25 1.76
N HIS A 31 -0.76 -19.82 2.43
CA HIS A 31 -0.14 -20.56 3.51
C HIS A 31 -0.36 -19.83 4.83
N ALA A 32 -0.93 -20.50 5.84
CA ALA A 32 -1.09 -19.95 7.17
C ALA A 32 -0.11 -20.61 8.14
N GLU A 33 0.54 -19.79 8.96
CA GLU A 33 1.49 -20.25 9.97
C GLU A 33 1.46 -19.32 11.20
N VAL A 34 2.07 -19.75 12.29
CA VAL A 34 2.47 -18.88 13.39
C VAL A 34 3.91 -18.44 13.11
N GLY A 35 4.11 -17.16 12.86
CA GLY A 35 5.42 -16.64 12.48
C GLY A 35 6.41 -16.68 13.64
N SER A 36 7.67 -17.03 13.34
CA SER A 36 8.78 -16.92 14.30
C SER A 36 9.50 -15.56 14.23
N ASP A 37 9.24 -14.79 13.18
CA ASP A 37 9.83 -13.49 12.88
C ASP A 37 8.76 -12.44 12.58
N ALA A 38 9.13 -11.17 12.71
CA ALA A 38 8.22 -10.06 12.44
C ALA A 38 8.08 -9.81 10.93
N ALA A 39 6.84 -9.58 10.46
CA ALA A 39 6.57 -9.27 9.06
C ALA A 39 5.48 -8.19 8.93
N PRO A 40 5.59 -7.23 7.99
CA PRO A 40 4.55 -6.22 7.83
C PRO A 40 3.27 -6.81 7.26
N CYS A 41 2.13 -6.56 7.89
CA CYS A 41 0.82 -6.87 7.32
C CYS A 41 0.49 -5.86 6.22
N ARG A 42 0.16 -6.32 5.01
CA ARG A 42 -0.10 -5.45 3.86
C ARG A 42 -1.47 -4.75 3.91
N HIS A 43 -2.32 -5.10 4.87
CA HIS A 43 -3.66 -4.54 5.07
C HIS A 43 -3.67 -3.43 6.12
N CYS A 44 -3.18 -3.70 7.33
CA CYS A 44 -3.13 -2.69 8.40
C CYS A 44 -1.80 -1.92 8.48
N LEU A 45 -0.77 -2.34 7.75
CA LEU A 45 0.60 -1.79 7.76
C LEU A 45 1.30 -1.79 9.12
N ARG A 46 0.83 -2.60 10.06
CA ARG A 46 1.52 -2.92 11.32
C ARG A 46 2.35 -4.18 11.19
N LEU A 47 3.29 -4.37 12.11
CA LEU A 47 4.06 -5.60 12.21
C LEU A 47 3.17 -6.72 12.77
N ILE A 48 3.19 -7.85 12.09
CA ILE A 48 2.82 -9.14 12.67
C ILE A 48 4.03 -9.58 13.47
N THR A 49 3.87 -9.78 14.77
CA THR A 49 4.92 -10.13 15.71
C THR A 49 5.10 -11.66 15.85
N PRO A 50 6.26 -12.14 16.31
CA PRO A 50 6.46 -13.57 16.59
C PRO A 50 5.39 -14.13 17.52
N GLY A 51 4.86 -15.31 17.19
CA GLY A 51 3.76 -15.94 17.93
C GLY A 51 2.37 -15.58 17.42
N GLU A 52 2.24 -14.61 16.52
CA GLU A 52 0.97 -14.31 15.86
C GLU A 52 0.77 -15.15 14.59
N ARG A 53 -0.51 -15.47 14.31
CA ARG A 53 -0.89 -16.16 13.08
C ARG A 53 -0.81 -15.19 11.90
N ARG A 54 -0.14 -15.59 10.82
CA ARG A 54 -0.05 -14.88 9.54
C ARG A 54 -0.47 -15.73 8.37
N ILE A 55 -0.89 -15.07 7.29
CA ILE A 55 -1.20 -15.72 6.01
C ILE A 55 -0.30 -15.13 4.94
N LEU A 56 0.47 -15.98 4.27
CA LEU A 56 1.25 -15.70 3.08
C LEU A 56 0.42 -16.02 1.84
N PHE A 57 0.33 -15.10 0.90
CA PHE A 57 -0.35 -15.33 -0.36
C PHE A 57 0.24 -14.48 -1.49
N THR A 58 -0.06 -14.87 -2.72
CA THR A 58 0.36 -14.13 -3.92
C THR A 58 -0.56 -12.94 -4.19
N TYR A 59 0.02 -11.77 -4.34
CA TYR A 59 -0.69 -10.53 -4.65
C TYR A 59 0.01 -9.78 -5.78
N ASP A 60 -0.77 -9.24 -6.71
CA ASP A 60 -0.25 -8.33 -7.73
C ASP A 60 -0.09 -6.93 -7.17
N ARG A 61 1.16 -6.48 -7.01
CA ARG A 61 1.46 -5.13 -6.51
C ARG A 61 0.97 -4.01 -7.43
N PHE A 62 0.63 -4.30 -8.68
CA PHE A 62 0.04 -3.34 -9.63
C PHE A 62 -1.47 -3.48 -9.80
N ALA A 63 -2.13 -4.34 -9.00
CA ALA A 63 -3.57 -4.51 -9.05
C ALA A 63 -4.31 -3.16 -8.96
N GLN A 64 -5.34 -3.00 -9.79
CA GLN A 64 -6.17 -1.79 -9.91
C GLN A 64 -5.43 -0.54 -10.44
N VAL A 65 -4.17 -0.66 -10.85
CA VAL A 65 -3.37 0.47 -11.39
C VAL A 65 -2.90 0.20 -12.81
N GLU A 66 -2.43 -1.02 -13.09
CA GLU A 66 -1.86 -1.41 -14.38
C GLU A 66 -2.47 -2.72 -14.88
N SER A 67 -2.45 -2.91 -16.20
CA SER A 67 -2.88 -4.17 -16.84
C SER A 67 -1.82 -5.28 -16.78
N LEU A 68 -0.53 -4.91 -16.84
CA LEU A 68 0.56 -5.87 -16.81
C LEU A 68 0.89 -6.21 -15.33
N PRO A 69 0.67 -7.44 -14.84
CA PRO A 69 0.79 -7.76 -13.42
C PRO A 69 2.23 -8.09 -13.00
N LEU A 70 2.55 -7.90 -11.72
CA LEU A 70 3.77 -8.43 -11.09
C LEU A 70 3.40 -9.13 -9.77
N PRO A 71 2.91 -10.38 -9.84
CA PRO A 71 2.54 -11.15 -8.66
C PRO A 71 3.75 -11.43 -7.78
N GLY A 72 3.58 -11.27 -6.47
CA GLY A 72 4.61 -11.58 -5.48
C GLY A 72 4.03 -11.96 -4.12
N PRO A 73 4.82 -12.61 -3.26
CA PRO A 73 4.36 -13.04 -1.95
C PRO A 73 4.22 -11.85 -0.98
N ILE A 74 3.09 -11.80 -0.27
CA ILE A 74 2.85 -10.83 0.80
C ILE A 74 2.20 -11.49 2.02
N PHE A 75 2.37 -10.86 3.19
CA PHE A 75 1.73 -11.30 4.43
C PHE A 75 0.54 -10.41 4.82
N VAL A 76 -0.47 -11.04 5.41
CA VAL A 76 -1.51 -10.39 6.23
C VAL A 76 -1.65 -11.09 7.58
N HIS A 77 -2.20 -10.38 8.57
CA HIS A 77 -2.64 -11.00 9.82
C HIS A 77 -3.64 -12.12 9.52
N GLY A 78 -3.48 -13.26 10.19
CA GLY A 78 -4.44 -14.36 10.11
C GLY A 78 -5.78 -14.02 10.74
N GLN A 79 -5.78 -13.16 11.76
CA GLN A 79 -6.99 -12.56 12.31
C GLN A 79 -7.38 -11.28 11.56
N ALA A 80 -8.64 -10.89 11.69
CA ALA A 80 -9.13 -9.62 11.17
C ALA A 80 -8.37 -8.45 11.81
N CYS A 81 -8.06 -7.44 11.01
CA CYS A 81 -7.42 -6.20 11.45
C CYS A 81 -7.97 -5.02 10.65
N PRO A 82 -7.97 -3.79 11.20
CA PRO A 82 -8.45 -2.63 10.48
C PRO A 82 -7.48 -2.25 9.36
N ARG A 83 -8.01 -1.90 8.18
CA ARG A 83 -7.19 -1.40 7.08
C ARG A 83 -6.47 -0.12 7.49
N TYR A 84 -5.24 0.07 7.02
CA TYR A 84 -4.52 1.32 7.21
C TYR A 84 -5.31 2.51 6.59
N PRO A 85 -5.52 3.62 7.33
CA PRO A 85 -6.28 4.75 6.81
C PRO A 85 -5.52 5.53 5.73
N ASP A 86 -6.19 5.87 4.62
CA ASP A 86 -5.61 6.55 3.46
C ASP A 86 -5.02 7.96 3.74
N GLY A 87 -5.25 8.52 4.93
CA GLY A 87 -4.75 9.82 5.36
C GLY A 87 -3.88 9.80 6.62
N ALA A 88 -3.44 8.62 7.08
CA ALA A 88 -2.67 8.49 8.32
C ALA A 88 -1.16 8.84 8.17
N GLY A 89 -0.71 9.20 6.96
CA GLY A 89 0.70 9.47 6.68
C GLY A 89 1.50 8.18 6.46
N PHE A 90 2.81 8.22 6.73
CA PHE A 90 3.66 7.03 6.65
C PHE A 90 3.45 6.12 7.88
N PRO A 91 3.41 4.78 7.72
CA PRO A 91 3.24 3.86 8.85
C PRO A 91 4.49 3.82 9.75
N GLU A 92 4.38 4.39 10.95
CA GLU A 92 5.51 4.60 11.87
C GLU A 92 6.24 3.31 12.26
N GLU A 93 5.52 2.21 12.50
CA GLU A 93 6.12 0.89 12.81
C GLU A 93 7.06 0.38 11.71
N LEU A 94 6.92 0.88 10.48
CA LEU A 94 7.73 0.47 9.33
C LEU A 94 8.90 1.43 9.04
N ARG A 95 9.02 2.53 9.80
CA ARG A 95 10.01 3.60 9.58
C ARG A 95 11.42 3.13 9.87
N ALA A 96 11.62 2.42 10.97
CA ALA A 96 12.95 2.01 11.44
C ALA A 96 13.60 0.93 10.55
N SER A 97 12.79 0.20 9.77
CA SER A 97 13.30 -0.84 8.86
C SER A 97 13.69 -0.26 7.49
N PRO A 98 14.80 -0.68 6.88
CA PRO A 98 15.20 -0.26 5.53
C PRO A 98 14.11 -0.48 4.47
N ARG A 99 13.82 0.57 3.69
CA ARG A 99 12.84 0.53 2.59
C ARG A 99 13.45 0.91 1.26
N THR A 100 12.94 0.27 0.21
CA THR A 100 13.24 0.62 -1.17
C THR A 100 12.01 1.26 -1.78
N LEU A 101 12.16 2.50 -2.24
CA LEU A 101 11.11 3.28 -2.88
C LEU A 101 11.35 3.23 -4.38
N GLU A 102 10.34 2.81 -5.13
CA GLU A 102 10.37 2.70 -6.59
C GLU A 102 9.30 3.63 -7.17
N ALA A 103 9.73 4.70 -7.85
CA ALA A 103 8.84 5.66 -8.50
C ALA A 103 8.49 5.16 -9.91
N TYR A 104 7.19 5.08 -10.19
CA TYR A 104 6.65 4.56 -11.44
C TYR A 104 5.80 5.61 -12.16
N ALA A 105 5.92 5.67 -13.48
CA ALA A 105 4.88 6.19 -14.36
C ALA A 105 3.93 5.06 -14.80
N ARG A 106 2.78 5.44 -15.37
CA ARG A 106 1.83 4.51 -16.01
C ARG A 106 2.52 3.58 -17.00
N GLY A 107 1.99 2.37 -17.15
CA GLY A 107 2.60 1.32 -17.95
C GLY A 107 3.79 0.65 -17.26
N ARG A 108 3.89 0.76 -15.93
CA ARG A 108 4.97 0.19 -15.09
C ARG A 108 6.37 0.69 -15.44
N GLN A 109 6.49 1.89 -15.99
CA GLN A 109 7.79 2.45 -16.29
C GLN A 109 8.46 2.89 -14.98
N LEU A 110 9.50 2.16 -14.56
CA LEU A 110 10.32 2.54 -13.42
C LEU A 110 11.15 3.77 -13.78
N LEU A 111 10.90 4.89 -13.09
CA LEU A 111 11.61 6.15 -13.33
C LEU A 111 12.82 6.32 -12.41
N ALA A 112 12.68 5.91 -11.16
CA ALA A 112 13.72 6.06 -10.16
C ALA A 112 13.55 5.06 -9.02
N LYS A 113 14.67 4.78 -8.34
CA LYS A 113 14.71 3.96 -7.13
C LYS A 113 15.55 4.66 -6.07
N LYS A 114 15.08 4.65 -4.82
CA LYS A 114 15.82 5.17 -3.66
C LYS A 114 15.79 4.17 -2.51
N TYR A 115 16.97 3.89 -1.94
CA TYR A 115 17.11 3.13 -0.71
C TYR A 115 17.09 4.11 0.47
N VAL A 116 16.28 3.80 1.48
CA VAL A 116 16.12 4.63 2.68
C VAL A 116 16.37 3.74 3.91
N GLU A 117 17.47 4.02 4.61
CA GLU A 117 17.92 3.26 5.78
C GLU A 117 17.87 4.11 7.07
N ASP A 118 17.82 5.43 6.93
CA ASP A 118 17.83 6.40 8.03
C ASP A 118 16.42 6.81 8.51
N GLY A 119 15.38 6.14 8.00
CA GLY A 119 13.99 6.40 8.36
C GLY A 119 13.38 7.69 7.80
N LYS A 120 14.10 8.45 6.95
CA LYS A 120 13.62 9.71 6.34
C LYS A 120 12.72 9.46 5.13
N MET A 121 11.62 8.75 5.36
CA MET A 121 10.74 8.24 4.31
C MET A 121 9.99 9.35 3.58
N GLU A 122 9.42 10.31 4.31
CA GLU A 122 8.66 11.42 3.73
C GLU A 122 9.56 12.31 2.89
N GLU A 123 10.76 12.66 3.38
CA GLU A 123 11.74 13.43 2.61
C GLU A 123 12.12 12.71 1.30
N ALA A 124 12.35 11.40 1.37
CA ALA A 124 12.67 10.60 0.20
C ALA A 124 11.51 10.52 -0.81
N ILE A 125 10.27 10.37 -0.33
CA ILE A 125 9.05 10.38 -1.15
C ILE A 125 8.89 11.75 -1.84
N GLU A 126 9.07 12.84 -1.09
CA GLU A 126 8.97 14.20 -1.61
C GLU A 126 10.00 14.46 -2.70
N GLN A 127 11.27 14.08 -2.47
CA GLN A 127 12.34 14.21 -3.45
C GLN A 127 12.09 13.39 -4.71
N LEU A 128 11.60 12.15 -4.58
CA LEU A 128 11.26 11.32 -5.74
C LEU A 128 10.16 11.97 -6.58
N PHE A 129 9.10 12.46 -5.95
CA PHE A 129 8.02 13.13 -6.64
C PHE A 129 8.41 14.50 -7.22
N ALA A 130 9.35 15.22 -6.60
CA ALA A 130 9.82 16.51 -7.09
C ALA A 130 10.77 16.34 -8.29
N HIS A 131 11.72 15.41 -8.22
CA HIS A 131 12.69 15.16 -9.31
C HIS A 131 12.08 14.39 -10.49
N HIS A 132 11.02 13.61 -10.25
CA HIS A 132 10.34 12.83 -11.28
C HIS A 132 8.86 13.24 -11.34
N PRO A 133 8.52 14.39 -11.95
CA PRO A 133 7.13 14.86 -12.03
C PRO A 133 6.21 13.92 -12.81
N ALA A 134 6.78 13.10 -13.72
CA ALA A 134 6.06 12.05 -14.43
C ALA A 134 5.73 10.82 -13.57
N ALA A 135 6.21 10.73 -12.32
CA ALA A 135 5.85 9.64 -11.42
C ALA A 135 4.39 9.76 -10.97
N ASP A 136 3.58 8.77 -11.32
CA ASP A 136 2.18 8.62 -10.94
C ASP A 136 2.04 8.07 -9.52
N TYR A 137 2.93 7.14 -9.13
CA TYR A 137 2.92 6.50 -7.82
C TYR A 137 4.30 5.98 -7.44
N ILE A 138 4.50 5.74 -6.14
CA ILE A 138 5.71 5.12 -5.60
C ILE A 138 5.29 3.82 -4.93
N HIS A 139 6.00 2.74 -5.22
CA HIS A 139 5.89 1.52 -4.42
C HIS A 139 6.96 1.50 -3.34
N VAL A 140 6.55 1.10 -2.14
CA VAL A 140 7.44 0.88 -1.00
C VAL A 140 7.63 -0.61 -0.79
N ASN A 141 8.87 -1.06 -0.86
CA ASN A 141 9.26 -2.45 -0.64
C ASN A 141 10.12 -2.59 0.61
N SER A 142 10.15 -3.79 1.19
CA SER A 142 11.24 -4.16 2.10
C SER A 142 12.56 -4.21 1.34
N THR A 143 13.59 -3.51 1.80
CA THR A 143 14.93 -3.62 1.17
C THR A 143 15.55 -4.99 1.41
N THR A 144 15.34 -5.58 2.59
CA THR A 144 15.96 -6.85 2.97
C THR A 144 15.31 -8.07 2.30
N ALA A 145 14.00 -8.02 2.07
CA ALA A 145 13.24 -9.13 1.50
C ALA A 145 12.78 -8.88 0.05
N GLY A 146 12.90 -7.64 -0.47
CA GLY A 146 12.45 -7.24 -1.81
C GLY A 146 10.93 -7.19 -2.01
N CYS A 147 10.14 -7.64 -1.04
CA CYS A 147 8.70 -7.77 -1.16
C CYS A 147 7.97 -6.42 -1.05
N PHE A 148 6.90 -6.27 -1.84
CA PHE A 148 6.00 -5.13 -1.80
C PHE A 148 5.37 -4.94 -0.41
N THR A 149 5.22 -3.69 0.03
CA THR A 149 4.59 -3.35 1.32
C THR A 149 3.34 -2.51 1.12
N PHE A 150 3.44 -1.37 0.44
CA PHE A 150 2.29 -0.51 0.11
C PHE A 150 2.64 0.43 -1.05
N ARG A 151 1.61 1.11 -1.57
CA ARG A 151 1.76 2.16 -2.58
C ARG A 151 1.59 3.53 -1.95
N VAL A 152 2.31 4.52 -2.47
CA VAL A 152 2.17 5.93 -2.14
C VAL A 152 1.72 6.67 -3.39
N GLU A 153 0.69 7.49 -3.24
CA GLU A 153 0.15 8.38 -4.26
C GLU A 153 0.24 9.83 -3.77
N ARG A 154 0.23 10.78 -4.71
CA ARG A 154 0.00 12.18 -4.35
C ARG A 154 -1.43 12.30 -3.83
N GLN A 155 -1.61 12.91 -2.66
CA GLN A 155 -2.96 13.23 -2.21
C GLN A 155 -3.49 14.36 -3.10
N ALA A 156 -4.56 14.09 -3.85
CA ALA A 156 -5.23 15.14 -4.60
C ALA A 156 -5.65 16.25 -3.61
N ALA A 157 -5.30 17.50 -3.91
CA ALA A 157 -5.81 18.63 -3.15
C ALA A 157 -7.34 18.52 -3.13
N ARG A 158 -7.95 18.54 -1.94
CA ARG A 158 -9.40 18.60 -1.80
C ARG A 158 -9.88 19.79 -2.63
N ARG A 159 -10.46 19.54 -3.80
CA ARG A 159 -11.28 20.56 -4.48
C ARG A 159 -12.47 20.77 -3.56
N ASN A 160 -12.53 21.95 -2.92
CA ASN A 160 -13.76 22.43 -2.32
C ASN A 160 -14.79 22.52 -3.45
N ILE A 161 -15.58 21.47 -3.63
CA ILE A 161 -16.80 21.58 -4.41
C ILE A 161 -17.73 22.38 -3.50
N GLY A 162 -17.78 23.69 -3.76
CA GLY A 162 -18.71 24.59 -3.10
C GLY A 162 -20.11 24.00 -3.17
N GLU A 163 -20.78 24.06 -2.04
CA GLU A 163 -22.18 23.73 -1.83
C GLU A 163 -23.03 24.41 -2.92
N ALA A 164 -23.37 23.66 -3.95
CA ALA A 164 -24.32 24.08 -4.96
C ALA A 164 -25.69 24.11 -4.27
N THR A 165 -26.12 25.30 -3.91
CA THR A 165 -27.46 25.61 -3.43
C THR A 165 -28.47 25.11 -4.46
N VAL A 166 -29.23 24.08 -4.09
CA VAL A 166 -30.39 23.62 -4.85
C VAL A 166 -31.45 24.71 -4.78
N PRO A 167 -31.89 25.30 -5.90
CA PRO A 167 -32.98 26.27 -5.86
C PRO A 167 -34.27 25.55 -5.50
N THR A 168 -34.88 25.99 -4.41
CA THR A 168 -36.17 25.49 -3.91
C THR A 168 -37.25 25.87 -4.92
N ALA A 169 -37.90 24.88 -5.52
CA ALA A 169 -39.04 25.08 -6.39
C ALA A 169 -40.22 25.64 -5.56
N SER A 170 -40.79 26.76 -6.01
CA SER A 170 -41.99 27.36 -5.44
C SER A 170 -43.24 26.74 -6.09
N PRO A 171 -44.30 26.39 -5.32
CA PRO A 171 -45.49 25.77 -5.89
C PRO A 171 -46.42 26.85 -6.49
N ARG A 172 -46.99 26.54 -7.66
CA ARG A 172 -48.27 27.10 -8.12
C ARG A 172 -49.27 25.97 -8.25
#